data_AF-A0A0H5RG51-F1
#
_entry.id   AF-A0A0H5RG51-F1
#
_cell.length_a   1.000
_cell.length_b   1.000
_cell.length_c   1.000
_cell.angle_alpha   90.00
_cell.angle_beta   90.00
_cell.angle_gamma   90.00
#
_symmetry.space_group_name_H-M   'P 1'
#
loop_
_entity.id
_entity.type
_entity.pdbx_description
1 polymer ?
#
loop_
_entity_poly.entity_id
_entity_poly.type
_entity_poly.pdbx_seq_one_letter_code
_entity_poly.pdbx_strand_id
1 'polypeptide(L)'
;HDIIVAEHDMVKALGWMLRSCRSPSSLATHYLQRAIDFCSSLPPHQRRLQRDLMRADRFIRIMEILDFARLFTESLRFNSSNLAASALFHVYDSDLSLLELATGVKSDEVADCRAWLAHITTTLPFI
;
A
#
# COMPACT_ATOMS: atom_id res chain seq x y z
N HIS A 1 13.01 -18.04 -28.53
CA HIS A 1 11.76 -18.61 -29.10
C HIS A 1 10.77 -18.85 -27.97
N ASP A 2 11.17 -19.58 -26.94
CA ASP A 2 10.30 -19.98 -25.81
C ASP A 2 9.71 -18.81 -25.01
N ILE A 3 10.45 -17.72 -24.81
CA ILE A 3 9.97 -16.52 -24.11
C ILE A 3 8.78 -15.88 -24.85
N ILE A 4 8.86 -15.77 -26.18
CA ILE A 4 7.82 -15.12 -27.00
C ILE A 4 6.54 -15.97 -27.00
N VAL A 5 6.68 -17.29 -27.05
CA VAL A 5 5.55 -18.23 -26.98
C VAL A 5 4.87 -18.12 -25.61
N ALA A 6 5.65 -18.18 -24.53
CA ALA A 6 5.13 -18.07 -23.17
C ALA A 6 4.46 -16.72 -22.91
N GLU A 7 5.07 -15.61 -23.34
CA GLU A 7 4.48 -14.27 -23.23
C GLU A 7 3.13 -14.21 -23.94
N HIS A 8 3.07 -14.66 -25.20
CA HIS A 8 1.84 -14.64 -25.98
C HIS A 8 0.73 -15.50 -25.35
N ASP A 9 1.07 -16.67 -24.81
CA ASP A 9 0.11 -17.54 -24.12
C ASP A 9 -0.39 -16.90 -22.81
N MET A 10 0.49 -16.24 -22.05
CA MET A 10 0.12 -15.49 -20.85
C MET A 10 -0.80 -14.30 -21.16
N VAL A 11 -0.48 -13.50 -22.18
CA VAL A 11 -1.32 -12.35 -22.56
C VAL A 11 -2.70 -12.81 -23.03
N LYS A 12 -2.77 -13.91 -23.79
CA LYS A 12 -4.04 -14.53 -24.18
C LYS A 12 -4.83 -15.03 -22.97
N ALA A 13 -4.19 -15.72 -22.05
CA ALA A 13 -4.83 -16.23 -20.83
C ALA A 13 -5.39 -15.09 -19.96
N LEU A 14 -4.72 -13.95 -19.92
CA LEU A 14 -5.16 -12.74 -19.23
C LEU A 14 -6.21 -11.92 -20.02
N GLY A 15 -6.65 -12.39 -21.19
CA GLY A 15 -7.62 -11.68 -22.03
C GLY A 15 -7.10 -10.32 -22.52
N TRP A 16 -5.79 -10.19 -22.72
CA TRP A 16 -5.10 -8.94 -23.08
C TRP A 16 -5.24 -7.81 -22.05
N MET A 17 -5.73 -8.11 -20.84
CA MET A 17 -5.85 -7.14 -19.74
C MET A 17 -4.57 -7.10 -18.91
N LEU A 18 -3.52 -6.47 -19.47
CA LEU A 18 -2.19 -6.42 -18.84
C LEU A 18 -2.03 -5.29 -17.81
N ARG A 19 -2.93 -4.31 -17.82
CA ARG A 19 -2.93 -3.23 -16.83
C ARG A 19 -3.76 -3.66 -15.63
N SER A 20 -3.11 -4.19 -14.60
CA SER A 20 -3.70 -4.15 -13.26
C SER A 20 -3.64 -2.70 -12.80
N CYS A 21 -4.70 -1.93 -13.06
CA CYS A 21 -4.77 -0.50 -12.73
C CYS A 21 -4.71 -0.21 -11.21
N ARG A 22 -4.51 -1.24 -10.37
CA ARG A 22 -4.68 -1.20 -8.91
C ARG A 22 -3.73 -2.19 -8.23
N SER A 23 -2.42 -2.06 -8.47
CA SER A 23 -1.46 -2.76 -7.62
C SER A 23 -1.49 -2.16 -6.21
N PRO A 24 -1.15 -2.92 -5.15
CA PRO A 24 -1.08 -2.37 -3.80
C PRO A 24 -0.16 -1.14 -3.73
N SER A 25 1.00 -1.18 -4.39
CA SER A 25 1.96 -0.07 -4.44
C SER A 25 1.39 1.17 -5.12
N SER A 26 0.65 1.02 -6.24
CA SER A 26 0.04 2.17 -6.92
C SER A 26 -1.06 2.80 -6.06
N LEU A 27 -1.87 1.98 -5.39
CA LEU A 27 -2.90 2.46 -4.46
C LEU A 27 -2.31 3.17 -3.25
N ALA A 28 -1.24 2.63 -2.65
CA ALA A 28 -0.56 3.27 -1.52
C ALA A 28 -0.03 4.66 -1.87
N THR A 29 0.59 4.81 -3.06
CA THR A 29 1.01 6.12 -3.59
C THR A 29 -0.16 7.08 -3.75
N HIS A 30 -1.29 6.62 -4.31
CA HIS A 30 -2.48 7.45 -4.47
C HIS A 30 -3.09 7.88 -3.13
N TYR A 31 -3.16 6.98 -2.15
CA TYR A 31 -3.68 7.30 -0.82
C TYR A 31 -2.79 8.29 -0.10
N LEU A 32 -1.46 8.12 -0.17
CA LEU A 32 -0.53 9.07 0.44
C LEU A 32 -0.62 10.45 -0.21
N GLN A 33 -0.68 10.52 -1.55
CA GLN A 33 -0.87 11.79 -2.26
C GLN A 33 -2.17 12.47 -1.83
N ARG A 34 -3.28 11.71 -1.73
CA ARG A 34 -4.56 12.24 -1.30
C ARG A 34 -4.53 12.74 0.16
N ALA A 35 -3.81 12.05 1.05
CA ALA A 35 -3.60 12.50 2.42
C ALA A 35 -2.80 13.83 2.47
N ILE A 36 -1.77 13.97 1.63
CA ILE A 36 -0.98 15.20 1.48
C ILE A 36 -1.85 16.35 0.93
N ASP A 37 -2.69 16.08 -0.06
CA ASP A 37 -3.60 17.07 -0.64
C ASP A 37 -4.62 17.55 0.40
N PHE A 38 -5.16 16.64 1.21
CA PHE A 38 -6.02 17.00 2.35
C PHE A 38 -5.28 17.91 3.34
N CYS A 39 -4.06 17.56 3.72
CA CYS A 39 -3.26 18.40 4.61
C CYS A 39 -2.93 19.78 4.02
N SER A 40 -2.79 19.88 2.69
CA SER A 40 -2.49 21.14 2.01
C SER A 40 -3.64 22.16 2.10
N SER A 41 -4.87 21.66 2.30
CA SER A 41 -6.06 22.50 2.54
C SER A 41 -6.22 22.95 4.00
N LEU A 42 -5.40 22.41 4.92
CA LEU A 42 -5.48 22.74 6.34
C LEU A 42 -4.71 24.02 6.70
N PRO A 43 -5.06 24.68 7.83
CA PRO A 43 -4.36 25.89 8.26
C PRO A 43 -2.87 25.64 8.59
N PRO A 44 -2.02 26.68 8.55
CA PRO A 44 -0.56 26.55 8.67
C PRO A 44 -0.06 25.81 9.93
N HIS A 45 -0.80 25.88 11.04
CA HIS A 45 -0.45 25.23 12.30
C HIS A 45 -0.59 23.70 12.26
N GLN A 46 -1.31 23.16 11.27
CA GLN A 46 -1.49 21.71 11.06
C GLN A 46 -0.53 21.13 10.00
N ARG A 47 0.31 21.97 9.36
CA ARG A 47 1.30 21.53 8.35
C ARG A 47 2.42 20.63 8.91
N ARG A 48 2.52 20.44 10.24
CA ARG A 48 3.41 19.42 10.81
C ARG A 48 3.05 18.02 10.29
N LEU A 49 1.75 17.74 10.17
CA LEU A 49 1.20 16.50 9.64
C LEU A 49 1.66 16.25 8.19
N GLN A 50 1.58 17.30 7.35
CA GLN A 50 2.02 17.25 5.97
C GLN A 50 3.51 16.90 5.84
N ARG A 51 4.37 17.52 6.67
CA ARG A 51 5.81 17.23 6.62
C ARG A 51 6.11 15.78 6.97
N ASP A 52 5.37 15.22 7.91
CA ASP A 52 5.56 13.84 8.31
C ASP A 52 5.10 12.84 7.24
N LEU A 53 3.99 13.13 6.54
CA LEU A 53 3.54 12.35 5.37
C LEU A 53 4.50 12.42 4.19
N MET A 54 5.24 13.52 4.04
CA MET A 54 6.23 13.71 2.96
C MET A 54 7.60 13.06 3.27
N ARG A 55 7.75 12.41 4.42
CA ARG A 55 8.98 11.72 4.79
C ARG A 55 9.26 10.54 3.88
N ALA A 56 10.34 10.65 3.11
CA ALA A 56 10.77 9.61 2.17
C ALA A 56 11.05 8.27 2.86
N ASP A 57 11.60 8.28 4.08
CA ASP A 57 11.88 7.06 4.86
C ASP A 57 10.60 6.25 5.15
N ARG A 58 9.49 6.94 5.49
CA ARG A 58 8.20 6.28 5.73
C ARG A 58 7.60 5.74 4.43
N PHE A 59 7.69 6.48 3.33
CA PHE A 59 7.21 6.00 2.03
C PHE A 59 7.99 4.78 1.53
N ILE A 60 9.33 4.80 1.65
CA ILE A 60 10.18 3.66 1.32
C ILE A 60 9.77 2.45 2.16
N ARG A 61 9.55 2.64 3.46
CA ARG A 61 9.11 1.57 4.35
C ARG A 61 7.77 0.95 3.93
N ILE A 62 6.82 1.76 3.45
CA ILE A 62 5.56 1.23 2.91
C ILE A 62 5.82 0.34 1.69
N MET A 63 6.63 0.80 0.75
CA MET A 63 6.94 0.05 -0.47
C MET A 63 7.64 -1.26 -0.17
N GLU A 64 8.60 -1.23 0.75
CA GLU A 64 9.28 -2.42 1.26
C GLU A 64 8.32 -3.45 1.84
N ILE A 65 7.38 -3.03 2.69
CA ILE A 65 6.37 -3.92 3.29
C ILE A 65 5.52 -4.55 2.19
N LEU A 66 5.10 -3.76 1.20
CA LEU A 66 4.26 -4.24 0.10
C LEU A 66 5.02 -5.19 -0.83
N ASP A 67 6.26 -4.90 -1.16
CA ASP A 67 7.11 -5.78 -1.96
C ASP A 67 7.42 -7.08 -1.21
N PHE A 68 7.64 -7.00 0.09
CA PHE A 68 7.84 -8.16 0.94
C PHE A 68 6.58 -9.02 1.03
N ALA A 69 5.40 -8.41 1.22
CA ALA A 69 4.13 -9.12 1.26
C ALA A 69 3.87 -9.93 -0.02
N ARG A 70 4.32 -9.45 -1.19
CA ARG A 70 4.15 -10.13 -2.48
C ARG A 70 4.95 -11.44 -2.59
N LEU A 71 5.94 -11.65 -1.73
CA LEU A 71 6.67 -12.92 -1.65
C LEU A 71 5.83 -14.05 -1.05
N PHE A 72 4.74 -13.71 -0.35
CA PHE A 72 3.85 -14.66 0.30
C PHE A 72 2.55 -14.80 -0.50
N THR A 73 2.20 -16.03 -0.87
CA THR A 73 0.93 -16.32 -1.55
C THR A 73 -0.29 -15.99 -0.69
N GLU A 74 -0.14 -15.98 0.64
CA GLU A 74 -1.16 -15.55 1.59
C GLU A 74 -1.62 -14.10 1.37
N SER A 75 -0.78 -13.24 0.78
CA SER A 75 -1.16 -11.86 0.41
C SER A 75 -2.38 -11.80 -0.51
N LEU A 76 -2.59 -12.83 -1.34
CA LEU A 76 -3.69 -12.89 -2.31
C LEU A 76 -5.07 -13.01 -1.66
N ARG A 77 -5.15 -13.34 -0.36
CA ARG A 77 -6.43 -13.33 0.39
C ARG A 77 -6.94 -11.91 0.64
N PHE A 78 -6.06 -10.92 0.55
CA PHE A 78 -6.40 -9.52 0.73
C PHE A 78 -6.49 -8.84 -0.63
N ASN A 79 -7.51 -8.00 -0.82
CA ASN A 79 -7.57 -7.17 -2.02
C ASN A 79 -6.45 -6.10 -1.97
N SER A 80 -6.06 -5.56 -3.14
CA SER A 80 -4.98 -4.58 -3.23
C SER A 80 -5.20 -3.31 -2.40
N SER A 81 -6.47 -2.90 -2.24
CA SER A 81 -6.86 -1.72 -1.45
C SER A 81 -6.58 -1.93 0.03
N ASN A 82 -6.94 -3.10 0.55
CA ASN A 82 -6.73 -3.48 1.95
C ASN A 82 -5.23 -3.63 2.25
N LEU A 83 -4.45 -4.23 1.34
CA LEU A 83 -2.99 -4.30 1.49
C LEU A 83 -2.35 -2.91 1.54
N ALA A 84 -2.72 -2.03 0.61
CA ALA A 84 -2.22 -0.66 0.56
C ALA A 84 -2.56 0.14 1.82
N ALA A 85 -3.84 0.13 2.23
CA ALA A 85 -4.31 0.83 3.42
C ALA A 85 -3.65 0.26 4.70
N SER A 86 -3.54 -1.07 4.81
CA SER A 86 -2.90 -1.71 5.97
C SER A 86 -1.42 -1.34 6.10
N ALA A 87 -0.68 -1.28 4.99
CA ALA A 87 0.72 -0.88 5.00
C ALA A 87 0.87 0.59 5.43
N LEU A 88 -0.02 1.49 4.96
CA LEU A 88 -0.08 2.88 5.41
C LEU A 88 -0.36 2.96 6.91
N PHE A 89 -1.38 2.28 7.41
CA PHE A 89 -1.73 2.26 8.85
C PHE A 89 -0.63 1.64 9.72
N HIS A 90 0.14 0.71 9.18
CA HIS A 90 1.27 0.10 9.88
C HIS A 90 2.44 1.08 10.05
N VAL A 91 2.69 1.96 9.07
CA VAL A 91 3.82 2.90 9.10
C VAL A 91 3.46 4.25 9.73
N TYR A 92 2.20 4.68 9.60
CA TYR A 92 1.67 5.95 10.12
C TYR A 92 0.61 5.69 11.21
N ASP A 93 1.00 4.99 12.26
CA ASP A 93 0.13 4.63 13.39
C ASP A 93 -0.43 5.85 14.16
N SER A 94 0.31 6.96 14.16
CA SER A 94 -0.09 8.24 14.75
C SER A 94 -1.21 8.96 13.99
N ASP A 95 -1.44 8.63 12.72
CA ASP A 95 -2.21 9.45 11.78
C ASP A 95 -3.39 8.70 11.15
N LEU A 96 -3.91 7.68 11.86
CA LEU A 96 -4.95 6.77 11.38
C LEU A 96 -6.19 7.51 10.85
N SER A 97 -6.71 8.50 11.57
CA SER A 97 -7.94 9.20 11.17
C SER A 97 -7.82 9.94 9.83
N LEU A 98 -6.66 10.53 9.55
CA LEU A 98 -6.39 11.15 8.25
C LEU A 98 -6.31 10.09 7.15
N LEU A 99 -5.63 8.98 7.42
CA LEU A 99 -5.44 7.93 6.44
C LEU A 99 -6.74 7.16 6.18
N GLU A 100 -7.62 7.00 7.16
CA GLU A 100 -8.98 6.49 6.95
C GLU A 100 -9.77 7.39 6.00
N LEU A 101 -9.64 8.72 6.15
CA LEU A 101 -10.25 9.68 5.22
C LEU A 101 -9.66 9.61 3.81
N ALA A 102 -8.33 9.45 3.69
CA ALA A 102 -7.63 9.36 2.41
C ALA A 102 -7.92 8.07 1.66
N THR A 103 -7.93 6.94 2.38
CA THR A 103 -8.14 5.60 1.83
C THR A 103 -9.63 5.30 1.61
N GLY A 104 -10.50 5.88 2.43
CA GLY A 104 -11.91 5.50 2.53
C GLY A 104 -12.13 4.15 3.23
N VAL A 105 -11.10 3.62 3.90
CA VAL A 105 -11.10 2.31 4.56
C VAL A 105 -10.91 2.54 6.06
N LYS A 106 -11.71 1.89 6.91
CA LYS A 106 -11.54 1.99 8.37
C LYS A 106 -10.43 1.06 8.84
N SER A 107 -9.68 1.46 9.87
CA SER A 107 -8.62 0.64 10.47
C SER A 107 -9.15 -0.73 10.93
N ASP A 108 -10.37 -0.78 11.44
CA ASP A 108 -11.00 -2.02 11.91
C ASP A 108 -11.32 -2.98 10.75
N GLU A 109 -11.66 -2.46 9.56
CA GLU A 109 -11.97 -3.27 8.37
C GLU A 109 -10.74 -4.01 7.82
N VAL A 110 -9.54 -3.54 8.19
CA VAL A 110 -8.27 -4.11 7.76
C VAL A 110 -7.40 -4.60 8.91
N ALA A 111 -7.98 -4.78 10.10
CA ALA A 111 -7.27 -5.23 11.29
C ALA A 111 -6.52 -6.55 11.06
N ASP A 112 -7.17 -7.54 10.42
CA ASP A 112 -6.56 -8.84 10.10
C ASP A 112 -5.39 -8.70 9.12
N CYS A 113 -5.54 -7.85 8.10
CA CYS A 113 -4.49 -7.58 7.12
C CYS A 113 -3.30 -6.87 7.76
N ARG A 114 -3.56 -5.90 8.64
CA ARG A 114 -2.53 -5.18 9.39
C ARG A 114 -1.79 -6.09 10.37
N ALA A 115 -2.50 -6.98 11.06
CA ALA A 115 -1.92 -7.97 11.96
C ALA A 115 -1.01 -8.95 11.20
N TRP A 116 -1.46 -9.42 10.03
CA TRP A 116 -0.64 -10.26 9.16
C TRP A 116 0.61 -9.53 8.64
N LEU A 117 0.48 -8.27 8.19
CA LEU A 117 1.63 -7.47 7.78
C LEU A 117 2.63 -7.29 8.93
N ALA A 118 2.16 -7.02 10.14
CA ALA A 118 3.02 -6.91 11.31
C ALA A 118 3.73 -8.24 11.65
N HIS A 119 3.07 -9.38 11.45
CA HIS A 119 3.67 -10.69 11.64
C HIS A 119 4.81 -10.91 10.62
N ILE A 120 4.57 -10.71 9.33
CA ILE A 120 5.60 -10.98 8.31
C ILE A 120 6.80 -10.02 8.45
N THR A 121 6.59 -8.77 8.85
CA THR A 121 7.68 -7.79 9.02
C THR A 121 8.50 -7.99 10.29
N THR A 122 7.95 -8.64 11.31
CA THR A 122 8.67 -8.96 12.56
C THR A 122 9.42 -10.28 12.49
N THR A 123 8.93 -11.24 11.69
CA THR A 123 9.50 -12.60 11.63
C THR A 123 10.78 -12.68 10.79
N LEU A 124 11.00 -11.72 9.88
CA LEU A 124 12.18 -11.69 9.01
C LEU A 124 12.77 -10.27 8.99
N PRO A 125 13.70 -9.94 9.92
CA PRO A 125 14.33 -8.64 10.00
C PRO A 125 15.43 -8.53 8.93
N PHE A 126 15.05 -8.42 7.67
CA PHE A 126 15.96 -8.06 6.58
C PHE A 126 15.55 -6.74 5.94
N ILE A 127 15.26 -5.75 6.81
CA ILE A 127 15.26 -4.31 6.51
C ILE A 127 15.58 -3.57 7.81
#